data_AF-A0AAW7CX87-F1
#
_entry.id   AF-A0AAW7CX87-F1
#
_cell.length_a   1.000
_cell.length_b   1.000
_cell.length_c   1.000
_cell.angle_alpha   90.00
_cell.angle_beta   90.00
_cell.angle_gamma   90.00
#
_symmetry.space_group_name_H-M   'P 1'
#
loop_
_entity.id
_entity.type
_entity.pdbx_description
1 polymer ?
#
loop_
_entity_poly.entity_id
_entity_poly.type
_entity_poly.pdbx_seq_one_letter_code
_entity_poly.pdbx_strand_id
1 'polypeptide(L)'
;MKKQSAINQILSEWDPLAIGDHQIAEDEYQTYIPGIIKNIDNKENLISYLENILVNKLEVGYEPNNEIHKRELLAIVDKIINVK
;
A
#
# COMPACT_ATOMS: atom_id res chain seq x y z
N MET A 1 -8.49 0.00 -16.26
CA MET A 1 -8.00 1.39 -16.05
C MET A 1 -8.47 2.02 -14.73
N LYS A 2 -9.73 1.89 -14.28
CA LYS A 2 -10.21 2.55 -13.04
C LYS A 2 -9.55 2.07 -11.74
N LYS A 3 -9.34 0.76 -11.58
CA LYS A 3 -8.84 0.15 -10.34
C LYS A 3 -7.37 0.46 -10.02
N GLN A 4 -6.49 0.46 -11.04
CA GLN A 4 -5.07 0.80 -10.85
C GLN A 4 -4.89 2.25 -10.38
N SER A 5 -5.54 3.19 -11.05
CA SER A 5 -5.46 4.61 -10.68
C SER A 5 -6.00 4.88 -9.28
N ALA A 6 -7.12 4.24 -8.90
CA ALA A 6 -7.66 4.35 -7.54
C ALA A 6 -6.71 3.77 -6.47
N ILE A 7 -6.07 2.63 -6.74
CA ILE A 7 -5.06 2.07 -5.83
C ILE A 7 -3.85 3.00 -5.73
N ASN A 8 -3.37 3.55 -6.85
CA ASN A 8 -2.24 4.47 -6.84
C ASN A 8 -2.55 5.70 -5.98
N GLN A 9 -3.73 6.28 -6.16
CA GLN A 9 -4.18 7.42 -5.36
C GLN A 9 -4.21 7.08 -3.85
N ILE A 10 -4.75 5.91 -3.46
CA ILE A 10 -4.76 5.49 -2.06
C ILE A 10 -3.35 5.39 -1.48
N LEU A 11 -2.39 4.85 -2.24
CA LEU A 11 -1.01 4.72 -1.80
C LEU A 11 -0.31 6.09 -1.72
N SER A 12 -0.53 6.96 -2.69
CA SER A 12 0.02 8.33 -2.67
C SER A 12 -0.56 9.19 -1.56
N GLU A 13 -1.82 8.98 -1.16
CA GLU A 13 -2.43 9.63 0.01
C GLU A 13 -1.92 9.07 1.34
N TRP A 14 -1.55 7.79 1.36
CA TRP A 14 -0.93 7.18 2.53
C TRP A 14 0.52 7.62 2.71
N ASP A 15 1.23 7.83 1.61
CA ASP A 15 2.65 8.23 1.54
C ASP A 15 3.55 7.52 2.57
N PRO A 16 3.60 6.17 2.57
CA PRO A 16 4.42 5.42 3.52
C PRO A 16 5.92 5.72 3.43
N LEU A 17 6.38 6.35 2.34
CA LEU A 17 7.77 6.76 2.15
C LEU A 17 8.07 8.18 2.66
N ALA A 18 7.04 8.92 3.10
CA ALA A 18 7.14 10.34 3.43
C ALA A 18 7.83 11.15 2.32
N ILE A 19 7.58 10.79 1.06
CA ILE A 19 8.20 11.44 -0.11
C ILE A 19 7.81 12.92 -0.13
N GLY A 20 6.62 13.26 0.36
CA GLY A 20 6.10 14.63 0.42
C GLY A 20 5.77 15.23 -0.96
N ASP A 21 6.24 14.59 -2.04
CA ASP A 21 5.91 14.87 -3.43
C ASP A 21 5.06 13.74 -4.02
N HIS A 22 3.76 14.02 -4.17
CA HIS A 22 2.78 13.09 -4.72
C HIS A 22 3.15 12.50 -6.08
N GLN A 23 3.87 13.26 -6.92
CA GLN A 23 4.14 12.86 -8.29
C GLN A 23 5.25 11.80 -8.35
N ILE A 24 6.28 11.95 -7.50
CA ILE A 24 7.36 10.97 -7.34
C ILE A 24 6.81 9.69 -6.67
N ALA A 25 5.93 9.87 -5.67
CA ALA A 25 5.26 8.76 -5.00
C ALA A 25 4.38 7.93 -5.97
N GLU A 26 3.64 8.58 -6.87
CA GLU A 26 2.80 7.90 -7.87
C GLU A 26 3.60 7.00 -8.82
N ASP A 27 4.79 7.42 -9.25
CA ASP A 27 5.63 6.64 -10.17
C ASP A 27 6.27 5.43 -9.46
N GLU A 28 6.71 5.60 -8.21
CA GLU A 28 7.26 4.49 -7.42
C GLU A 28 6.19 3.45 -7.08
N TYR A 29 4.99 3.89 -6.70
CA TYR A 29 3.93 2.96 -6.29
C TYR A 29 3.34 2.15 -7.45
N GLN A 30 3.40 2.65 -8.68
CA GLN A 30 2.96 1.90 -9.87
C GLN A 30 3.62 0.53 -10.01
N THR A 31 4.87 0.39 -9.56
CA THR A 31 5.60 -0.89 -9.62
C THR A 31 4.96 -1.97 -8.74
N TYR A 32 4.25 -1.59 -7.68
CA TYR A 32 3.64 -2.52 -6.73
C TYR A 32 2.16 -2.85 -7.05
N ILE A 33 1.48 -1.98 -7.81
CA ILE A 33 0.04 -2.12 -8.13
C ILE A 33 -0.32 -3.49 -8.72
N PRO A 34 0.44 -4.09 -9.67
CA PRO A 34 0.09 -5.42 -10.20
C PRO A 34 0.03 -6.51 -9.12
N GLY A 35 0.93 -6.45 -8.13
CA GLY A 35 0.94 -7.39 -7.02
C GLY A 35 -0.20 -7.14 -6.03
N ILE A 36 -0.56 -5.87 -5.79
CA ILE A 36 -1.74 -5.50 -4.98
C ILE A 36 -3.01 -6.06 -5.62
N ILE A 37 -3.20 -5.85 -6.93
CA ILE A 37 -4.37 -6.36 -7.66
C ILE A 37 -4.44 -7.89 -7.61
N LYS A 38 -3.30 -8.58 -7.73
CA LYS A 38 -3.26 -10.05 -7.65
C LYS A 38 -3.74 -10.59 -6.29
N ASN A 39 -3.55 -9.82 -5.21
CA ASN A 39 -3.88 -10.25 -3.85
C ASN A 39 -5.17 -9.60 -3.31
N ILE A 40 -5.85 -8.74 -4.08
CA ILE A 40 -6.94 -7.88 -3.60
C ILE A 40 -8.14 -8.66 -3.02
N ASP A 41 -8.42 -9.86 -3.54
CA ASP A 41 -9.56 -10.68 -3.10
C ASP A 41 -9.26 -11.49 -1.83
N ASN A 42 -8.01 -11.49 -1.35
CA ASN A 42 -7.62 -12.15 -0.11
C ASN A 42 -6.93 -11.15 0.82
N LYS A 43 -7.67 -10.71 1.84
CA LYS A 43 -7.21 -9.70 2.81
C LYS A 43 -5.88 -10.07 3.48
N GLU A 44 -5.69 -11.32 3.87
CA GLU A 44 -4.46 -11.77 4.54
C GLU A 44 -3.25 -11.74 3.59
N ASN A 45 -3.45 -12.16 2.33
CA ASN A 45 -2.41 -12.08 1.31
C ASN A 45 -2.06 -10.63 0.99
N LEU A 46 -3.06 -9.75 0.93
CA LEU A 46 -2.85 -8.32 0.67
C LEU A 46 -2.08 -7.66 1.82
N ILE A 47 -2.43 -7.94 3.07
CA ILE A 47 -1.68 -7.48 4.25
C ILE A 47 -0.23 -7.94 4.14
N SER A 48 0.00 -9.25 3.97
CA SER A 48 1.35 -9.81 3.88
C SER A 48 2.17 -9.21 2.74
N TYR A 49 1.53 -8.93 1.60
CA TYR A 49 2.18 -8.32 0.46
C TYR A 49 2.60 -6.86 0.74
N LEU A 50 1.72 -6.07 1.35
CA LEU A 50 2.02 -4.68 1.71
C LEU A 50 3.07 -4.59 2.83
N GLU A 51 3.00 -5.45 3.86
CA GLU A 51 4.05 -5.52 4.89
C GLU A 51 5.41 -5.82 4.27
N ASN A 52 5.47 -6.77 3.34
CA ASN A 52 6.72 -7.08 2.64
C ASN A 52 7.25 -5.89 1.82
N ILE A 53 6.37 -5.08 1.23
CA ILE A 53 6.79 -3.85 0.55
C ILE A 53 7.39 -2.87 1.56
N LEU A 54 6.69 -2.59 2.66
CA LEU A 54 7.13 -1.62 3.66
C LEU A 54 8.45 -2.01 4.33
N VAL A 55 8.62 -3.31 4.66
CA VAL A 55 9.80 -3.81 5.36
C VAL A 55 10.98 -4.02 4.41
N ASN A 56 10.77 -4.69 3.27
CA ASN A 56 11.86 -5.22 2.45
C ASN A 56 12.11 -4.47 1.15
N LYS A 57 11.18 -3.61 0.71
CA LYS A 57 11.33 -2.84 -0.55
C LYS A 57 11.56 -1.37 -0.30
N LEU A 58 10.83 -0.83 0.66
CA LEU A 58 10.84 0.59 0.99
C LEU A 58 11.73 0.89 2.21
N GLU A 59 11.91 -0.08 3.10
CA GLU A 59 12.70 0.06 4.34
C GLU A 59 12.29 1.28 5.19
N VAL A 60 11.00 1.62 5.18
CA VAL A 60 10.43 2.85 5.77
C VAL A 60 10.23 2.81 7.29
N GLY A 61 10.87 1.86 7.97
CA GLY A 61 10.71 1.69 9.41
C GLY A 61 9.34 1.16 9.84
N TYR A 62 8.60 0.49 8.95
CA TYR A 62 7.40 -0.24 9.35
C TYR A 62 7.77 -1.37 10.32
N GLU A 63 6.96 -1.50 11.37
CA GLU A 63 7.17 -2.46 12.44
C GLU A 63 5.89 -3.28 12.62
N PRO A 64 5.86 -4.58 12.26
CA PRO A 64 4.65 -5.41 12.36
C PRO A 64 4.09 -5.55 13.78
N ASN A 65 4.94 -5.41 14.79
CA ASN A 65 4.58 -5.47 16.20
C ASN A 65 4.16 -4.11 16.78
N ASN A 66 4.27 -3.03 16.00
CA ASN A 66 3.79 -1.72 16.39
C ASN A 66 2.30 -1.61 16.04
N GLU A 67 1.46 -1.53 17.07
CA GLU A 67 0.01 -1.49 16.92
C GLU A 67 -0.51 -0.28 16.11
N ILE A 68 0.23 0.84 16.11
CA ILE A 68 -0.12 2.02 15.31
C ILE A 68 0.12 1.72 13.84
N HIS A 69 1.33 1.26 13.49
CA HIS A 69 1.70 0.91 12.11
C HIS A 69 0.74 -0.15 11.54
N LYS A 70 0.43 -1.17 12.34
CA LYS A 70 -0.49 -2.23 11.94
C LYS A 70 -1.91 -1.71 11.70
N ARG A 71 -2.41 -0.81 12.57
CA ARG A 71 -3.74 -0.20 12.40
C ARG A 71 -3.82 0.64 11.13
N GLU A 72 -2.78 1.45 10.87
CA GLU A 72 -2.71 2.26 9.66
C GLU A 72 -2.70 1.40 8.40
N LEU A 73 -1.87 0.36 8.37
CA LEU A 73 -1.86 -0.59 7.26
C LEU A 73 -3.23 -1.24 7.04
N LEU A 74 -3.89 -1.71 8.11
CA LEU A 74 -5.21 -2.33 7.99
C LEU A 74 -6.26 -1.36 7.43
N ALA A 75 -6.21 -0.07 7.79
CA ALA A 75 -7.09 0.94 7.21
C ALA A 75 -6.84 1.13 5.71
N ILE A 76 -5.58 1.07 5.25
CA ILE A 76 -5.24 1.13 3.82
C ILE A 76 -5.70 -0.12 3.08
N VAL A 77 -5.51 -1.30 3.67
CA VAL A 77 -6.01 -2.57 3.13
C VAL A 77 -7.52 -2.52 2.92
N ASP A 78 -8.26 -2.02 3.91
CA ASP A 78 -9.72 -1.89 3.79
C ASP A 78 -10.12 -0.89 2.71
N LYS A 79 -9.38 0.22 2.52
CA LYS A 79 -9.62 1.14 1.40
C LYS A 79 -9.39 0.45 0.04
N ILE A 80 -8.29 -0.30 -0.11
CA ILE A 80 -7.91 -0.98 -1.34
C ILE A 80 -8.93 -2.04 -1.74
N ILE A 81 -9.36 -2.89 -0.80
CA ILE A 81 -10.34 -3.98 -1.08
C ILE A 81 -11.68 -3.42 -1.56
N ASN A 82 -12.07 -2.23 -1.10
CA ASN A 82 -13.31 -1.58 -1.48
C ASN A 82 -13.24 -0.86 -2.84
N VAL A 83 -12.10 -0.87 -3.53
CA VAL A 83 -11.97 -0.32 -4.89
C VAL A 83 -12.77 -1.19 -5.87
N LYS A 84 -13.81 -0.62 -6.47
CA LYS A 84 -14.69 -1.26 -7.47
C LYS A 84 -14.04 -1.29 -8.85
#